data_AF-A0A8X7W671-F1
#
_entry.id   AF-A0A8X7W671-F1
#
_cell.length_a   1.000
_cell.length_b   1.000
_cell.length_c   1.000
_cell.angle_alpha   90.00
_cell.angle_beta   90.00
_cell.angle_gamma   90.00
#
_symmetry.space_group_name_H-M   'P 1'
#
loop_
_entity.id
_entity.type
_entity.pdbx_description
1 polymer ?
#
loop_
_entity_poly.entity_id
_entity_poly.type
_entity_poly.pdbx_seq_one_letter_code
_entity_poly.pdbx_strand_id
1 'polypeptide(L)' 'MANVRIKTIQLWEQYSAGSGETIEIIFVDARGNKIHGTMKKDEVGQSVHVLQQRQTIFGFYN' A
#
# COMPACT_ATOMS: atom_id res chain seq x y z
N MET A 1 -14.80 -14.15 -6.49
CA MET A 1 -14.05 -13.14 -5.72
C MET A 1 -12.68 -13.72 -5.38
N ALA A 2 -11.60 -13.08 -5.82
CA ALA A 2 -10.24 -13.48 -5.46
C ALA A 2 -9.68 -12.47 -4.45
N ASN A 3 -9.28 -12.95 -3.28
CA ASN A 3 -8.68 -12.13 -2.23
C ASN A 3 -7.18 -12.39 -2.21
N VAL A 4 -6.38 -11.33 -2.11
CA VAL A 4 -4.93 -11.47 -1.95
C VAL A 4 -4.56 -11.16 -0.51
N ARG A 5 -3.87 -12.11 0.13
CA ARG A 5 -3.25 -11.90 1.44
C ARG A 5 -1.88 -11.26 1.25
N ILE A 6 -1.71 -10.07 1.81
CA ILE A 6 -0.45 -9.34 1.77
C ILE A 6 -0.05 -8.83 3.14
N LYS A 7 1.24 -8.56 3.31
CA LYS A 7 1.79 -7.87 4.48
C LYS A 7 2.52 -6.62 4.04
N THR A 8 2.26 -5.49 4.69
CA THR A 8 3.07 -4.29 4.54
C THR A 8 4.39 -4.50 5.26
N ILE A 9 5.51 -4.40 4.54
CA ILE A 9 6.85 -4.54 5.13
C ILE A 9 7.62 -3.23 5.20
N GLN A 10 7.26 -2.24 4.38
CA GLN A 10 7.87 -0.93 4.39
C GLN A 10 6.86 0.13 3.92
N LEU A 11 6.86 1.28 4.57
CA LEU A 11 5.98 2.42 4.32
C LEU A 11 6.78 3.70 4.57
N TRP A 12 6.84 4.61 3.60
CA TRP A 12 7.49 5.92 3.80
C TRP A 12 6.85 7.00 2.94
N GLU A 13 6.89 8.24 3.45
CA GLU A 13 6.51 9.42 2.68
C GLU A 13 7.62 9.76 1.69
N GLN A 14 7.24 10.07 0.46
CA GLN A 14 8.11 10.53 -0.61
C GLN A 14 7.54 11.82 -1.18
N TYR A 15 8.38 12.84 -1.25
CA TYR A 15 8.02 14.12 -1.86
C TYR A 15 8.51 14.17 -3.30
N SER A 16 7.64 14.54 -4.24
CA SER A 16 8.01 14.76 -5.63
C SER A 16 7.57 16.15 -6.09
N ALA A 17 8.44 16.83 -6.85
CA ALA A 17 8.19 18.21 -7.31
C ALA A 17 6.99 18.34 -8.26
N GLY A 18 6.58 17.24 -8.92
CA GLY A 18 5.47 17.23 -9.89
C GLY A 18 4.17 16.63 -9.38
N SER A 19 4.20 15.84 -8.31
CA SER A 19 3.03 15.12 -7.79
C SER A 19 2.70 15.43 -6.33
N GLY A 20 3.47 16.31 -5.68
CA GLY A 20 3.35 16.59 -4.25
C GLY A 20 3.77 15.40 -3.40
N GLU A 21 3.20 15.30 -2.20
CA GLU A 21 3.53 14.26 -1.25
C GLU A 21 2.83 12.94 -1.60
N THR A 22 3.60 11.87 -1.64
CA THR A 22 3.18 10.51 -1.97
C THR A 22 3.63 9.57 -0.86
N ILE A 23 2.99 8.42 -0.74
CA ILE A 23 3.45 7.33 0.10
C ILE A 23 3.87 6.17 -0.79
N GLU A 24 5.08 5.69 -0.54
CA GLU A 24 5.60 4.47 -1.12
C GLU A 24 5.38 3.31 -0.17
N ILE A 25 4.94 2.18 -0.73
CA ILE A 25 4.60 0.97 0.03
C ILE A 25 5.22 -0.25 -0.63
N ILE A 26 5.79 -1.11 0.20
CA ILE A 26 6.19 -2.45 -0.22
C ILE A 26 5.31 -3.48 0.50
N PHE A 27 4.59 -4.26 -0.29
CA PHE A 27 3.85 -5.42 0.18
C PHE A 27 4.59 -6.71 -0.15
N VAL A 28 4.31 -7.76 0.63
CA VAL A 28 4.75 -9.13 0.36
C VAL A 28 3.54 -10.05 0.31
N ASP A 29 3.40 -10.81 -0.78
CA ASP A 29 2.35 -11.84 -0.92
C ASP A 29 2.69 -13.11 -0.12
N ALA A 30 1.74 -14.05 -0.05
CA ALA A 30 1.93 -15.31 0.68
C ALA A 30 3.08 -16.20 0.13
N ARG A 31 3.57 -15.94 -1.10
CA ARG A 31 4.69 -16.65 -1.72
C ARG A 31 6.02 -15.92 -1.55
N GLY A 32 6.03 -14.75 -0.91
CA GLY A 32 7.22 -13.93 -0.72
C GLY A 32 7.47 -12.93 -1.85
N ASN A 33 6.57 -12.80 -2.83
CA ASN A 33 6.74 -11.83 -3.92
C ASN A 33 6.52 -10.42 -3.40
N LYS A 34 7.43 -9.52 -3.76
CA LYS A 34 7.31 -8.09 -3.44
C LYS A 34 6.44 -7.38 -4.46
N ILE A 35 5.52 -6.56 -3.95
CA ILE A 35 4.64 -5.70 -4.76
C ILE A 35 4.91 -4.26 -4.33
N HIS A 36 5.35 -3.43 -5.28
CA HIS A 36 5.59 -2.01 -5.06
C HIS A 36 4.33 -1.23 -5.42
N GLY A 37 3.94 -0.30 -4.55
CA GLY A 37 2.80 0.58 -4.78
C GLY A 37 3.11 2.00 -4.34
N THR A 38 2.61 2.96 -5.11
CA THR A 38 2.68 4.39 -4.82
C THR A 38 1.27 4.93 -4.72
N MET A 39 1.05 5.83 -3.76
CA MET A 39 -0.26 6.43 -3.52
C MET A 39 -0.10 7.92 -3.20
N LYS A 40 -1.03 8.78 -3.63
CA LYS A 40 -0.98 10.21 -3.29
C LYS A 40 -1.43 10.43 -1.84
N LYS A 41 -0.81 11.37 -1.12
CA LYS A 41 -1.12 11.60 0.30
C LYS A 41 -2.57 12.01 0.57
N ASP A 42 -3.21 12.69 -0.37
CA ASP A 42 -4.63 13.07 -0.22
C ASP A 42 -5.57 11.86 -0.27
N GLU A 43 -5.16 10.79 -0.94
CA GLU A 43 -5.89 9.51 -0.97
C GLU A 43 -5.57 8.68 0.29
N VAL A 44 -4.40 8.91 0.89
CA VAL A 44 -3.85 8.12 2.01
C VAL A 44 -4.67 8.23 3.28
N GLY A 45 -5.36 9.36 3.52
CA GLY A 45 -5.98 9.66 4.81
C GLY A 45 -6.90 8.53 5.33
N GLN A 46 -7.64 7.86 4.46
CA GLN A 46 -8.52 6.74 4.83
C GLN A 46 -7.79 5.38 4.87
N SER A 47 -6.71 5.23 4.09
CA SER A 47 -6.02 3.96 3.90
C SER A 47 -4.82 3.77 4.82
N VAL A 48 -4.21 4.84 5.36
CA VAL A 48 -2.98 4.73 6.16
C VAL A 48 -3.17 3.87 7.40
N HIS A 49 -4.32 3.97 8.06
CA HIS A 49 -4.61 3.16 9.24
C HIS A 49 -4.66 1.66 8.89
N VAL A 50 -5.22 1.33 7.73
CA VAL A 50 -5.31 -0.05 7.21
C VAL A 50 -3.95 -0.55 6.72
N LEU A 51 -3.12 0.33 6.17
CA LEU A 51 -1.80 0.00 5.63
C LEU A 51 -0.73 -0.15 6.72
N GLN A 52 -0.86 0.58 7.83
CA GLN A 52 -0.04 0.43 9.02
C GLN A 52 -0.33 -0.87 9.78
N GLN A 53 -1.53 -1.45 9.60
CA GLN A 53 -1.81 -2.79 10.06
C GLN A 53 -0.97 -3.77 9.23
N ARG A 54 -0.06 -4.49 9.88
CA ARG A 54 0.96 -5.35 9.25
C ARG A 54 0.39 -6.49 8.38
N GLN A 55 -0.92 -6.72 8.40
CA GLN A 55 -1.58 -7.76 7.63
C GLN A 55 -2.97 -7.29 7.18
N THR A 56 -3.19 -7.28 5.87
CA THR A 56 -4.43 -6.78 5.26
C THR A 56 -4.87 -7.72 4.14
N ILE A 57 -6.17 -7.96 4.04
CA ILE A 57 -6.78 -8.71 2.93
C ILE A 57 -7.40 -7.68 2.00
N PHE A 58 -6.87 -7.57 0.79
CA PHE A 58 -7.46 -6.73 -0.26
C PHE A 58 -8.34 -7.60 -1.16
N GLY A 59 -9.58 -7.16 -1.36
CA GLY A 59 -10.49 -7.68 -2.37
C GLY A 59 -10.56 -6.69 -3.54
N PHE A 60 -10.46 -7.20 -4.76
CA PHE A 60 -10.70 -6.39 -5.96
C PHE A 60 -12.18 -6.51 -6.34
N TYR A 61 -12.83 -5.36 -6.57
CA TYR A 61 -14.16 -5.28 -7.18
C TYR A 61 -14.00 -4.96 -8.67
N ASN A 62 -14.77 -5.64 -9.52
CA ASN A 62 -14.81 -5.45 -10.97
C ASN A 62 -15.87 -4.39 -11.33
#